data_AF-X1I500-F1
#
_entry.id   AF-X1I500-F1
#
_cell.length_a   1.000
_cell.length_b   1.000
_cell.length_c   1.000
_cell.angle_alpha   90.00
_cell.angle_beta   90.00
_cell.angle_gamma   90.00
#
_symmetry.space_group_name_H-M   'P 1'
#
loop_
_entity.id
_entity.type
_entity.pdbx_description
1 polymer ?
#
loop_
_entity_poly.entity_id
_entity_poly.type
_entity_poly.pdbx_seq_one_letter_code
_entity_poly.pdbx_strand_id
1 'polypeptide(L)'
;MQSITTIAECYHTKIITTSPKAKIPGAVHIEFDEHNALKSARDIVKTAIENFPNRGNNVDIPEEQTDQVAGFSHETINYLLGGMFRASYRPLNDNIINGRIRGVAGVVGCNNARVKHNEGHVAMVKELIKNDVIVLTTGCNAIACAEAGLMTPEAASKYAGEGLASVCETVGIPPVLHVGSCVDNSRILIAATAMVKDGGLGDDISDLPVAGAAPEWMSEKAISIGQYFVASGVFTVFG
;
A
#
# COMPACT_ATOMS: atom_id res chain seq x y z
N MET A 1 -15.65 -0.41 10.31
CA MET A 1 -16.13 -0.11 11.68
C MET A 1 -17.63 0.09 11.62
N GLN A 2 -18.43 -0.56 12.46
CA GLN A 2 -19.89 -0.41 12.43
C GLN A 2 -20.38 0.89 13.07
N SER A 3 -19.60 1.49 13.97
CA SER A 3 -19.91 2.75 14.66
C SER A 3 -20.06 3.97 13.75
N ILE A 4 -19.68 3.88 12.47
CA ILE A 4 -19.80 5.00 11.53
C ILE A 4 -21.24 5.45 11.31
N THR A 5 -22.23 4.58 11.53
CA THR A 5 -23.65 4.96 11.45
C THR A 5 -24.05 5.86 12.62
N THR A 6 -23.66 5.52 13.84
CA THR A 6 -23.89 6.36 15.04
C THR A 6 -23.20 7.72 14.91
N ILE A 7 -21.97 7.77 14.40
CA ILE A 7 -21.29 9.05 14.17
C ILE A 7 -22.01 9.88 13.11
N ALA A 8 -22.48 9.24 12.04
CA ALA A 8 -23.17 9.91 10.94
C ALA A 8 -24.49 10.59 11.37
N GLU A 9 -25.16 10.09 12.43
CA GLU A 9 -26.35 10.72 13.01
C GLU A 9 -26.08 12.12 13.59
N CYS A 10 -24.83 12.43 13.96
CA CYS A 10 -24.42 13.76 14.41
C CYS A 10 -24.19 14.76 13.25
N TYR A 11 -24.24 14.28 12.02
CA TYR A 11 -24.01 15.06 10.80
C TYR A 11 -25.12 14.78 9.78
N HIS A 12 -24.90 15.20 8.54
CA HIS A 12 -25.80 14.91 7.43
C HIS A 12 -25.35 13.67 6.64
N THR A 13 -24.19 13.08 6.93
CA THR A 13 -23.57 12.01 6.13
C THR A 13 -24.50 10.80 6.01
N LYS A 14 -24.75 10.33 4.79
CA LYS A 14 -25.44 9.06 4.56
C LYS A 14 -24.43 7.94 4.43
N ILE A 15 -24.45 6.99 5.37
CA ILE A 15 -23.70 5.73 5.23
C ILE A 15 -24.47 4.80 4.31
N ILE A 16 -23.86 4.40 3.20
CA ILE A 16 -24.47 3.50 2.21
C ILE A 16 -23.74 2.16 2.23
N THR A 17 -24.48 1.08 2.50
CA THR A 17 -23.98 -0.30 2.35
C THR A 17 -24.46 -0.87 1.03
N THR A 18 -23.58 -1.60 0.35
CA THR A 18 -23.84 -2.06 -1.03
C THR A 18 -23.81 -3.58 -1.20
N SER A 19 -23.07 -4.30 -0.35
CA SER A 19 -23.01 -5.76 -0.43
C SER A 19 -24.15 -6.40 0.36
N PRO A 20 -24.84 -7.41 -0.19
CA PRO A 20 -25.85 -8.16 0.57
C PRO A 20 -25.24 -8.88 1.78
N LYS A 21 -23.91 -9.15 1.76
CA LYS A 21 -23.17 -9.84 2.82
C LYS A 21 -22.76 -8.93 3.98
N ALA A 22 -22.83 -7.61 3.81
CA ALA A 22 -22.31 -6.65 4.77
C ALA A 22 -23.26 -5.47 4.93
N LYS A 23 -24.31 -5.67 5.73
CA LYS A 23 -25.27 -4.63 6.13
C LYS A 23 -24.91 -4.10 7.52
N ILE A 24 -25.20 -2.83 7.77
CA ILE A 24 -24.94 -2.17 9.05
C ILE A 24 -26.26 -1.52 9.50
N PRO A 25 -26.77 -1.82 10.70
CA PRO A 25 -27.95 -1.14 11.24
C PRO A 25 -27.79 0.39 11.23
N GLY A 26 -28.83 1.10 10.80
CA GLY A 26 -28.84 2.55 10.65
C GLY A 26 -28.27 3.08 9.31
N ALA A 27 -27.56 2.25 8.53
CA ALA A 27 -27.13 2.63 7.19
C ALA A 27 -28.25 2.51 6.16
N VAL A 28 -28.19 3.34 5.12
CA VAL A 28 -28.99 3.14 3.90
C VAL A 28 -28.41 1.93 3.16
N HIS A 29 -29.27 1.01 2.72
CA HIS A 29 -28.84 -0.11 1.90
C HIS A 29 -29.25 0.10 0.45
N ILE A 30 -28.27 0.21 -0.44
CA ILE A 30 -28.46 0.26 -1.89
C ILE A 30 -27.63 -0.88 -2.47
N GLU A 31 -28.25 -2.05 -2.65
CA GLU A 31 -27.54 -3.22 -3.15
C GLU A 31 -26.93 -2.95 -4.53
N PHE A 32 -25.64 -3.26 -4.69
CA PHE A 32 -24.95 -3.06 -5.96
C PHE A 32 -25.10 -4.30 -6.84
N ASP A 33 -26.04 -4.22 -7.79
CA ASP A 33 -26.22 -5.26 -8.82
C ASP A 33 -25.15 -5.09 -9.92
N GLU A 34 -24.25 -6.07 -10.04
CA GLU A 34 -23.18 -6.06 -11.04
C GLU A 34 -23.71 -6.16 -12.47
N HIS A 35 -24.89 -6.76 -12.70
CA HIS A 35 -25.53 -6.81 -14.02
C HIS A 35 -26.12 -5.45 -14.43
N ASN A 36 -26.38 -4.58 -13.45
CA ASN A 36 -26.90 -3.23 -13.65
C ASN A 36 -26.01 -2.17 -12.98
N ALA A 37 -24.69 -2.39 -12.98
CA ALA A 37 -23.71 -1.63 -12.19
C ALA A 37 -23.84 -0.09 -12.34
N LEU A 38 -24.07 0.40 -13.56
CA LEU A 38 -24.19 1.84 -13.83
C LEU A 38 -25.42 2.46 -13.17
N LYS A 39 -26.53 1.71 -13.11
CA LYS A 39 -27.75 2.16 -12.43
C LYS A 39 -27.50 2.24 -10.93
N SER A 40 -26.98 1.15 -10.35
CA SER A 40 -26.64 1.08 -8.92
C SER A 40 -25.69 2.22 -8.52
N ALA A 41 -24.64 2.46 -9.32
CA ALA A 41 -23.70 3.56 -9.09
C ALA A 41 -24.38 4.94 -9.15
N ARG A 42 -25.24 5.17 -10.14
CA ARG A 42 -26.01 6.44 -10.25
C ARG A 42 -26.91 6.65 -9.05
N ASP A 43 -27.58 5.62 -8.56
CA ASP A 43 -28.48 5.73 -7.41
C ASP A 43 -27.69 6.09 -6.13
N ILE A 44 -26.49 5.51 -5.94
CA ILE A 44 -25.58 5.86 -4.84
C ILE A 44 -25.13 7.32 -4.93
N VAL A 45 -24.61 7.75 -6.09
CA VAL A 45 -24.11 9.11 -6.29
C VAL A 45 -25.24 10.14 -6.20
N LYS A 46 -26.40 9.85 -6.79
CA LYS A 46 -27.60 10.69 -6.70
C LYS A 46 -28.04 10.88 -5.25
N THR A 47 -28.03 9.82 -4.45
CA THR A 47 -28.34 9.88 -3.01
C THR A 47 -27.39 10.84 -2.27
N ALA A 48 -26.11 10.87 -2.64
CA ALA A 48 -25.13 11.81 -2.08
C ALA A 48 -25.37 13.25 -2.53
N ILE A 49 -25.61 13.47 -3.84
CA ILE A 49 -25.90 14.80 -4.42
C ILE A 49 -27.16 15.41 -3.79
N GLU A 50 -28.25 14.65 -3.72
CA GLU A 50 -29.52 15.09 -3.12
C GLU A 50 -29.39 15.38 -1.62
N ASN A 51 -28.40 14.78 -0.97
CA ASN A 51 -28.15 15.01 0.45
C ASN A 51 -27.18 16.17 0.72
N PHE A 52 -26.40 16.61 -0.28
CA PHE A 52 -25.44 17.71 -0.13
C PHE A 52 -26.08 19.03 0.37
N PRO A 53 -27.30 19.44 -0.05
CA PRO A 53 -27.96 20.62 0.50
C PRO A 53 -28.26 20.55 2.01
N ASN A 54 -28.31 19.35 2.60
CA ASN A 54 -28.51 19.16 4.04
C ASN A 54 -27.21 19.36 4.85
N ARG A 55 -26.10 19.68 4.19
CA ARG A 55 -24.81 19.95 4.84
C ARG A 55 -24.93 21.15 5.77
N GLY A 56 -24.62 20.94 7.05
CA GLY A 56 -24.56 22.00 8.05
C GLY A 56 -23.34 22.91 7.90
N ASN A 57 -23.28 23.95 8.73
CA ASN A 57 -22.15 24.90 8.79
C ASN A 57 -20.98 24.39 9.66
N ASN A 58 -21.13 23.22 10.29
CA ASN A 58 -20.11 22.54 11.10
C ASN A 58 -19.12 21.77 10.23
N VAL A 59 -18.46 22.50 9.30
CA VAL A 59 -17.45 21.95 8.40
C VAL A 59 -16.08 22.42 8.88
N ASP A 60 -15.25 21.46 9.24
CA ASP A 60 -13.84 21.65 9.56
C ASP A 60 -13.04 20.61 8.75
N ILE A 61 -12.32 21.09 7.74
CA ILE A 61 -11.54 20.25 6.83
C ILE A 61 -10.08 20.68 6.99
N PRO A 62 -9.22 19.80 7.57
CA PRO A 62 -7.79 20.09 7.69
C PRO A 62 -7.15 20.40 6.33
N GLU A 63 -6.23 21.37 6.30
CA GLU A 63 -5.54 21.79 5.06
C GLU A 63 -4.36 20.87 4.70
N GLU A 64 -3.97 19.99 5.62
CA GLU A 64 -2.87 19.04 5.44
C GLU A 64 -3.17 18.08 4.29
N GLN A 65 -2.32 18.12 3.28
CA GLN A 65 -2.35 17.26 2.12
C GLN A 65 -0.93 16.84 1.78
N THR A 66 -0.78 15.70 1.11
CA THR A 66 0.53 15.23 0.67
C THR A 66 0.40 14.58 -0.70
N ASP A 67 1.30 14.96 -1.60
CA ASP A 67 1.39 14.34 -2.92
C ASP A 67 1.90 12.91 -2.78
N GLN A 68 1.44 12.03 -3.67
CA GLN A 68 1.91 10.66 -3.75
C GLN A 68 2.01 10.21 -5.21
N VAL A 69 3.00 9.38 -5.50
CA VAL A 69 3.08 8.60 -6.73
C VAL A 69 2.71 7.16 -6.40
N ALA A 70 1.70 6.64 -7.07
CA ALA A 70 1.21 5.28 -6.89
C ALA A 70 1.11 4.53 -8.22
N GLY A 71 0.64 3.28 -8.20
CA GLY A 71 0.45 2.47 -9.41
C GLY A 71 1.69 1.67 -9.83
N PHE A 72 2.57 1.34 -8.89
CA PHE A 72 3.74 0.49 -9.10
C PHE A 72 3.36 -0.99 -9.12
N SER A 73 2.58 -1.39 -10.11
CA SER A 73 2.36 -2.82 -10.37
C SER A 73 3.67 -3.51 -10.76
N HIS A 74 3.71 -4.84 -10.69
CA HIS A 74 4.87 -5.61 -11.16
C HIS A 74 5.27 -5.21 -12.60
N GLU A 75 4.29 -5.03 -13.47
CA GLU A 75 4.46 -4.62 -14.87
C GLU A 75 5.06 -3.22 -14.99
N THR A 76 4.56 -2.26 -14.19
CA THR A 76 5.09 -0.89 -14.14
C THR A 76 6.54 -0.88 -13.65
N ILE A 77 6.85 -1.62 -12.57
CA ILE A 77 8.22 -1.73 -12.04
C ILE A 77 9.14 -2.32 -13.10
N ASN A 78 8.71 -3.39 -13.77
CA ASN A 78 9.47 -4.06 -14.80
C ASN A 78 9.81 -3.12 -15.98
N TYR A 79 8.82 -2.32 -16.39
CA TYR A 79 8.99 -1.30 -17.42
C TYR A 79 9.93 -0.17 -16.99
N LEU A 80 9.82 0.33 -15.76
CA LEU A 80 10.66 1.43 -15.27
C LEU A 80 12.14 1.02 -15.15
N LEU A 81 12.42 -0.24 -14.82
CA LEU A 81 13.79 -0.75 -14.72
C LEU A 81 14.43 -1.02 -16.10
N GLY A 82 13.68 -1.59 -17.05
CA GLY A 82 14.25 -2.09 -18.32
C GLY A 82 13.74 -1.41 -19.60
N GLY A 83 12.80 -0.48 -19.49
CA GLY A 83 12.06 0.09 -20.62
C GLY A 83 11.23 -0.95 -21.37
N MET A 84 10.73 -0.59 -22.55
CA MET A 84 9.84 -1.45 -23.35
C MET A 84 10.54 -2.71 -23.89
N PHE A 85 11.82 -2.61 -24.23
CA PHE A 85 12.55 -3.67 -24.95
C PHE A 85 13.37 -4.60 -24.06
N ARG A 86 13.65 -4.20 -22.81
CA ARG A 86 14.47 -4.96 -21.86
C ARG A 86 13.85 -5.01 -20.47
N ALA A 87 12.53 -4.90 -20.37
CA ALA A 87 11.77 -5.00 -19.11
C ALA A 87 12.25 -6.22 -18.31
N SER A 88 12.96 -5.94 -17.22
CA SER A 88 13.52 -6.94 -16.32
C SER A 88 13.78 -6.33 -14.94
N TYR A 89 13.77 -7.15 -13.89
CA TYR A 89 14.26 -6.87 -12.55
C TYR A 89 15.79 -6.95 -12.45
N ARG A 90 16.49 -7.29 -13.52
CA ARG A 90 17.96 -7.36 -13.56
C ARG A 90 18.64 -6.09 -13.03
N PRO A 91 18.20 -4.85 -13.36
CA PRO A 91 18.80 -3.65 -12.79
C PRO A 91 18.63 -3.55 -11.26
N LEU A 92 17.52 -4.03 -10.70
CA LEU A 92 17.35 -4.13 -9.26
C LEU A 92 18.31 -5.16 -8.68
N ASN A 93 18.36 -6.37 -9.24
CA ASN A 93 19.26 -7.42 -8.78
C ASN A 93 20.72 -6.99 -8.82
N ASP A 94 21.17 -6.34 -9.89
CA ASP A 94 22.55 -5.86 -10.03
C ASP A 94 22.89 -4.78 -8.98
N ASN A 95 21.94 -3.91 -8.62
CA ASN A 95 22.13 -2.94 -7.53
C ASN A 95 22.10 -3.57 -6.14
N ILE A 96 21.47 -4.73 -5.98
CA ILE A 96 21.59 -5.53 -4.76
C ILE A 96 22.97 -6.20 -4.70
N ILE A 97 23.39 -6.86 -5.78
CA ILE A 97 24.68 -7.56 -5.88
C ILE A 97 25.87 -6.61 -5.64
N ASN A 98 25.80 -5.39 -6.19
CA ASN A 98 26.86 -4.40 -6.02
C ASN A 98 26.80 -3.63 -4.68
N GLY A 99 25.79 -3.91 -3.84
CA GLY A 99 25.65 -3.35 -2.50
C GLY A 99 25.05 -1.95 -2.43
N ARG A 100 24.57 -1.36 -3.53
CA ARG A 100 23.85 -0.07 -3.50
C ARG A 100 22.47 -0.19 -2.87
N ILE A 101 21.78 -1.31 -3.10
CA ILE A 101 20.53 -1.64 -2.43
C ILE A 101 20.81 -2.81 -1.51
N ARG A 102 20.47 -2.67 -0.23
CA ARG A 102 20.67 -3.73 0.77
C ARG A 102 19.72 -4.90 0.56
N GLY A 103 18.52 -4.64 0.07
CA GLY A 103 17.47 -5.63 -0.16
C GLY A 103 16.12 -4.98 -0.43
N VAL A 104 15.06 -5.79 -0.40
CA VAL A 104 13.67 -5.34 -0.62
C VAL A 104 12.81 -5.70 0.58
N ALA A 105 11.99 -4.76 1.06
CA ALA A 105 11.04 -5.03 2.15
C ALA A 105 9.59 -4.86 1.70
N GLY A 106 8.77 -5.88 1.93
CA GLY A 106 7.31 -5.80 1.83
C GLY A 106 6.72 -5.34 3.16
N VAL A 107 6.43 -4.05 3.32
CA VAL A 107 5.81 -3.52 4.55
C VAL A 107 4.34 -3.28 4.29
N VAL A 108 3.48 -3.97 5.04
CA VAL A 108 2.04 -4.08 4.77
C VAL A 108 1.26 -3.96 6.08
N GLY A 109 -0.06 -4.07 6.01
CA GLY A 109 -0.88 -4.31 7.20
C GLY A 109 -2.00 -3.30 7.40
N CYS A 110 -2.54 -3.32 8.62
CA CYS A 110 -3.68 -2.52 9.07
C CYS A 110 -3.19 -1.37 9.95
N ASN A 111 -4.08 -0.69 10.66
CA ASN A 111 -3.71 0.01 11.90
C ASN A 111 -4.30 -0.74 13.10
N ASN A 112 -3.69 -0.57 14.26
CA ASN A 112 -4.13 -1.20 15.50
C ASN A 112 -4.27 -0.17 16.62
N ALA A 113 -5.45 -0.10 17.25
CA ALA A 113 -5.75 0.89 18.29
C ALA A 113 -4.94 0.71 19.59
N ARG A 114 -4.16 -0.37 19.71
CA ARG A 114 -3.22 -0.59 20.84
C ARG A 114 -1.93 0.21 20.73
N VAL A 115 -1.63 0.73 19.54
CA VAL A 115 -0.45 1.54 19.26
C VAL A 115 -0.87 2.88 18.68
N LYS A 116 0.04 3.86 18.70
CA LYS A 116 -0.22 5.15 18.09
C LYS A 116 -0.37 4.99 16.58
N HIS A 117 -1.42 5.58 16.02
CA HIS A 117 -1.75 5.49 14.61
C HIS A 117 -0.54 5.86 13.72
N ASN A 118 -0.20 4.98 12.78
CA ASN A 118 0.87 5.10 11.79
C ASN A 118 2.30 5.13 12.36
N GLU A 119 2.50 5.11 13.68
CA GLU A 119 3.83 5.24 14.28
C GLU A 119 4.74 4.07 13.91
N GLY A 120 4.24 2.84 14.03
CA GLY A 120 5.01 1.63 13.74
C GLY A 120 5.35 1.53 12.25
N HIS A 121 4.37 1.84 11.40
CA HIS A 121 4.53 1.89 9.94
C HIS A 121 5.61 2.88 9.52
N VAL A 122 5.45 4.14 9.90
CA VAL A 122 6.32 5.24 9.44
C VAL A 122 7.72 5.10 10.01
N ALA A 123 7.87 4.70 11.28
CA ALA A 123 9.17 4.51 11.90
C ALA A 123 9.96 3.38 11.21
N MET A 124 9.32 2.23 10.97
CA MET A 124 9.97 1.10 10.32
C MET A 124 10.37 1.43 8.88
N VAL A 125 9.45 2.00 8.09
CA VAL A 125 9.73 2.31 6.67
C VAL A 125 10.85 3.34 6.54
N LYS A 126 10.86 4.39 7.38
CA LYS A 126 11.95 5.38 7.38
C LYS A 126 13.30 4.74 7.73
N GLU A 127 13.34 3.83 8.70
CA GLU A 127 14.59 3.15 9.05
C GLU A 127 15.06 2.21 7.94
N LEU A 128 14.15 1.50 7.26
CA LEU A 128 14.49 0.64 6.13
C LEU A 128 15.10 1.42 4.97
N ILE A 129 14.41 2.48 4.50
CA ILE A 129 14.89 3.26 3.34
C ILE A 129 16.21 3.99 3.67
N LYS A 130 16.39 4.46 4.91
CA LYS A 130 17.64 5.06 5.40
C LYS A 130 18.81 4.08 5.33
N ASN A 131 18.56 2.78 5.45
CA ASN A 131 19.56 1.71 5.37
C ASN A 131 19.59 1.03 3.99
N ASP A 132 19.23 1.76 2.93
CA ASP A 132 19.27 1.35 1.53
C ASP A 132 18.36 0.16 1.19
N VAL A 133 17.25 -0.02 1.91
CA VAL A 133 16.24 -1.03 1.58
C VAL A 133 15.08 -0.38 0.84
N ILE A 134 14.82 -0.83 -0.40
CA ILE A 134 13.65 -0.36 -1.15
C ILE A 134 12.38 -1.01 -0.58
N VAL A 135 11.34 -0.21 -0.35
CA VAL A 135 10.10 -0.68 0.29
C VAL A 135 8.99 -0.81 -0.74
N LEU A 136 8.37 -1.99 -0.79
CA LEU A 136 7.10 -2.24 -1.47
C LEU A 136 5.99 -2.23 -0.42
N THR A 137 4.94 -1.44 -0.64
CA THR A 137 3.85 -1.30 0.34
C THR A 137 2.46 -1.41 -0.28
N THR A 138 1.52 -1.90 0.53
CA THR A 138 0.10 -2.05 0.16
C THR A 138 -0.82 -1.67 1.32
N GLY A 139 -2.11 -1.53 1.02
CA GLY A 139 -3.15 -1.45 2.04
C GLY A 139 -3.02 -0.22 2.94
N CYS A 140 -3.29 -0.38 4.24
CA CYS A 140 -3.27 0.77 5.17
C CYS A 140 -1.85 1.31 5.40
N ASN A 141 -0.82 0.45 5.35
CA ASN A 141 0.56 0.93 5.41
C ASN A 141 0.91 1.86 4.24
N ALA A 142 0.36 1.59 3.04
CA ALA A 142 0.55 2.47 1.90
C ALA A 142 -0.02 3.88 2.14
N ILE A 143 -1.19 3.97 2.78
CA ILE A 143 -1.80 5.24 3.17
C ILE A 143 -0.93 5.95 4.23
N ALA A 144 -0.47 5.23 5.25
CA ALA A 144 0.42 5.77 6.28
C ALA A 144 1.72 6.37 5.69
N CYS A 145 2.32 5.66 4.73
CA CYS A 145 3.51 6.13 4.01
C CYS A 145 3.22 7.35 3.12
N ALA A 146 2.04 7.41 2.49
CA ALA A 146 1.62 8.56 1.71
C ALA A 146 1.42 9.80 2.58
N GLU A 147 0.68 9.68 3.69
CA GLU A 147 0.49 10.75 4.69
C GLU A 147 1.82 11.24 5.28
N ALA A 148 2.82 10.36 5.36
CA ALA A 148 4.17 10.71 5.83
C ALA A 148 5.07 11.30 4.74
N GLY A 149 4.59 11.45 3.50
CA GLY A 149 5.35 11.99 2.37
C GLY A 149 6.52 11.11 1.93
N LEU A 150 6.37 9.79 2.03
CA LEU A 150 7.41 8.81 1.66
C LEU A 150 7.26 8.30 0.21
N MET A 151 6.15 8.63 -0.45
CA MET A 151 5.77 8.12 -1.77
C MET A 151 6.00 9.15 -2.89
N THR A 152 6.93 10.08 -2.72
CA THR A 152 7.36 11.02 -3.76
C THR A 152 8.83 10.79 -4.14
N PRO A 153 9.27 11.10 -5.37
CA PRO A 153 10.67 10.98 -5.75
C PRO A 153 11.61 11.77 -4.82
N GLU A 154 11.18 12.95 -4.36
CA GLU A 154 11.94 13.81 -3.45
C GLU A 154 12.13 13.17 -2.06
N ALA A 155 11.29 12.21 -1.69
CA ALA A 155 11.46 11.45 -0.44
C ALA A 155 12.77 10.64 -0.44
N ALA A 156 13.29 10.25 -1.62
CA ALA A 156 14.54 9.50 -1.73
C ALA A 156 15.73 10.31 -1.21
N SER A 157 15.91 11.55 -1.68
CA SER A 157 17.02 12.41 -1.25
C SER A 157 16.90 12.86 0.21
N LYS A 158 15.67 12.86 0.76
CA LYS A 158 15.41 13.30 2.14
C LYS A 158 15.56 12.19 3.18
N TYR A 159 15.15 10.96 2.85
CA TYR A 159 15.01 9.90 3.85
C TYR A 159 15.80 8.63 3.53
N ALA A 160 16.15 8.37 2.26
CA ALA A 160 16.87 7.15 1.90
C ALA A 160 18.39 7.30 2.12
N GLY A 161 19.06 6.16 2.27
CA GLY A 161 20.52 6.10 2.20
C GLY A 161 21.03 6.45 0.80
N GLU A 162 22.32 6.77 0.68
CA GLU A 162 22.91 7.25 -0.58
C GLU A 162 22.77 6.23 -1.73
N GLY A 163 22.84 4.94 -1.41
CA GLY A 163 22.72 3.87 -2.39
C GLY A 163 21.32 3.82 -2.99
N LEU A 164 20.29 3.72 -2.16
CA LEU A 164 18.90 3.73 -2.61
C LEU A 164 18.52 5.06 -3.26
N ALA A 165 18.95 6.19 -2.69
CA ALA A 165 18.66 7.52 -3.23
C ALA A 165 19.18 7.66 -4.68
N SER A 166 20.41 7.21 -4.95
CA SER A 166 21.00 7.25 -6.29
C SER A 166 20.23 6.40 -7.32
N VAL A 167 19.72 5.24 -6.90
CA VAL A 167 18.90 4.37 -7.77
C VAL A 167 17.53 5.00 -8.02
N CYS A 168 16.88 5.52 -6.97
CA CYS A 168 15.61 6.23 -7.08
C CYS A 168 15.70 7.43 -8.02
N GLU A 169 16.76 8.23 -7.93
CA GLU A 169 17.00 9.36 -8.84
C GLU A 169 17.20 8.90 -10.29
N THR A 170 18.02 7.86 -10.49
CA THR A 170 18.32 7.33 -11.83
C THR A 170 17.07 6.78 -12.53
N VAL A 171 16.20 6.09 -11.79
CA VAL A 171 14.97 5.48 -12.35
C VAL A 171 13.80 6.46 -12.35
N GLY A 172 13.82 7.50 -11.50
CA GLY A 172 12.75 8.47 -11.33
C GLY A 172 11.59 7.94 -10.48
N ILE A 173 11.88 7.22 -9.38
CA ILE A 173 10.89 6.57 -8.52
C ILE A 173 11.03 6.96 -7.05
N PRO A 174 9.94 6.91 -6.25
CA PRO A 174 10.04 7.08 -4.80
C PRO A 174 10.80 5.92 -4.13
N PRO A 175 11.32 6.10 -2.90
CA PRO A 175 11.97 5.03 -2.14
C PRO A 175 10.96 4.01 -1.57
N VAL A 176 9.67 4.38 -1.56
CA VAL A 176 8.55 3.55 -1.13
C VAL A 176 7.56 3.43 -2.29
N LEU A 177 7.39 2.22 -2.82
CA LEU A 177 6.56 1.95 -3.98
C LEU A 177 5.17 1.43 -3.55
N HIS A 178 4.12 2.16 -3.91
CA HIS A 178 2.74 1.73 -3.69
C HIS A 178 2.33 0.65 -4.71
N VAL A 179 2.24 -0.60 -4.26
CA VAL A 179 1.96 -1.77 -5.10
C VAL A 179 0.47 -2.13 -5.14
N GLY A 180 -0.37 -1.51 -4.30
CA GLY A 180 -1.82 -1.64 -4.40
C GLY A 180 -2.54 -1.86 -3.07
N SER A 181 -3.68 -2.54 -3.17
CA SER A 181 -4.52 -2.95 -2.06
C SER A 181 -3.98 -4.18 -1.32
N CYS A 182 -4.64 -4.62 -0.24
CA CYS A 182 -4.20 -5.81 0.50
C CYS A 182 -4.12 -7.10 -0.35
N VAL A 183 -4.94 -7.24 -1.40
CA VAL A 183 -4.88 -8.40 -2.30
C VAL A 183 -3.72 -8.31 -3.28
N ASP A 184 -3.23 -7.10 -3.54
CA ASP A 184 -2.05 -6.84 -4.37
C ASP A 184 -0.73 -7.17 -3.64
N ASN A 185 -0.77 -7.65 -2.39
CA ASN A 185 0.38 -8.33 -1.79
C ASN A 185 0.84 -9.54 -2.61
N SER A 186 -0.07 -10.14 -3.38
CA SER A 186 0.29 -11.13 -4.42
C SER A 186 1.30 -10.56 -5.43
N ARG A 187 1.24 -9.27 -5.77
CA ARG A 187 2.19 -8.62 -6.68
C ARG A 187 3.58 -8.48 -6.09
N ILE A 188 3.71 -8.38 -4.77
CA ILE A 188 5.02 -8.45 -4.09
C ILE A 188 5.64 -9.84 -4.30
N LEU A 189 4.87 -10.91 -4.19
CA LEU A 189 5.35 -12.26 -4.51
C LEU A 189 5.67 -12.46 -6.00
N ILE A 190 4.89 -11.85 -6.90
CA ILE A 190 5.21 -11.85 -8.34
C ILE A 190 6.54 -11.13 -8.58
N ALA A 191 6.77 -9.98 -7.95
CA ALA A 191 8.04 -9.27 -8.01
C ALA A 191 9.20 -10.11 -7.46
N ALA A 192 9.04 -10.76 -6.31
CA ALA A 192 10.05 -11.67 -5.75
C ALA A 192 10.36 -12.83 -6.71
N THR A 193 9.33 -13.45 -7.28
CA THR A 193 9.50 -14.53 -8.28
C THR A 193 10.25 -14.04 -9.52
N ALA A 194 9.98 -12.81 -9.97
CA ALA A 194 10.67 -12.21 -11.08
C ALA A 194 12.15 -11.90 -10.78
N MET A 195 12.46 -11.48 -9.54
CA MET A 195 13.83 -11.32 -9.08
C MET A 195 14.59 -12.66 -9.12
N VAL A 196 13.99 -13.76 -8.65
CA VAL A 196 14.57 -15.11 -8.77
C VAL A 196 14.81 -15.45 -10.24
N LYS A 197 13.79 -15.25 -11.10
CA LYS A 197 13.85 -15.59 -12.52
C LYS A 197 14.96 -14.84 -13.27
N ASP A 198 15.21 -13.58 -12.94
CA ASP A 198 16.29 -12.79 -13.55
C ASP A 198 17.68 -13.12 -12.99
N GLY A 199 17.72 -13.84 -11.86
CA GLY A 199 18.88 -14.51 -11.31
C GLY A 199 19.94 -13.61 -10.70
N GLY A 200 21.00 -14.24 -10.19
CA GLY A 200 22.15 -13.59 -9.57
C GLY A 200 22.05 -13.38 -8.06
N LEU A 201 20.88 -13.64 -7.46
CA LEU A 201 20.64 -13.52 -6.01
C LEU A 201 20.33 -14.85 -5.32
N GLY A 202 19.97 -15.89 -6.09
CA GLY A 202 19.55 -17.20 -5.58
C GLY A 202 18.64 -17.91 -6.57
N ASP A 203 18.24 -19.14 -6.23
CA ASP A 203 17.38 -19.99 -7.07
C ASP A 203 15.95 -20.13 -6.48
N ASP A 204 15.73 -19.66 -5.25
CA ASP A 204 14.43 -19.62 -4.59
C ASP A 204 14.17 -18.26 -3.90
N ILE A 205 12.90 -17.95 -3.58
CA ILE A 205 12.54 -16.73 -2.84
C ILE A 205 13.24 -16.68 -1.47
N SER A 206 13.44 -17.83 -0.83
CA SER A 206 14.13 -17.93 0.47
C SER A 206 15.62 -17.55 0.43
N ASP A 207 16.24 -17.53 -0.75
CA ASP A 207 17.62 -17.07 -0.94
C ASP A 207 17.72 -15.56 -1.12
N LEU A 208 16.62 -14.90 -1.50
CA LEU A 208 16.62 -13.48 -1.80
C LEU A 208 16.83 -12.63 -0.52
N PRO A 209 17.52 -11.49 -0.60
CA PRO A 209 17.64 -10.53 0.50
C PRO A 209 16.34 -9.72 0.65
N VAL A 210 15.27 -10.41 1.05
CA VAL A 210 13.92 -9.84 1.18
C VAL A 210 13.33 -10.12 2.56
N ALA A 211 12.49 -9.19 3.02
CA ALA A 211 11.77 -9.34 4.28
C ALA A 211 10.32 -8.83 4.15
N GLY A 212 9.42 -9.39 4.96
CA GLY A 212 8.04 -8.94 5.12
C GLY A 212 7.83 -8.33 6.50
N ALA A 213 6.94 -7.34 6.61
CA ALA A 213 6.55 -6.79 7.90
C ALA A 213 5.08 -6.34 7.93
N ALA A 214 4.41 -6.60 9.04
CA ALA A 214 3.08 -6.08 9.36
C ALA A 214 3.10 -5.36 10.73
N PRO A 215 3.59 -4.10 10.80
CA PRO A 215 3.88 -3.40 12.06
C PRO A 215 2.64 -3.16 12.93
N GLU A 216 1.48 -2.94 12.32
CA GLU A 216 0.24 -2.62 13.04
C GLU A 216 -0.90 -3.54 12.59
N TRP A 217 -0.62 -4.83 12.45
CA TRP A 217 -1.62 -5.82 12.06
C TRP A 217 -2.83 -5.82 13.00
N MET A 218 -4.01 -6.14 12.45
CA MET A 218 -5.27 -6.12 13.20
C MET A 218 -6.26 -7.15 12.68
N SER A 219 -6.47 -7.23 11.37
CA SER A 219 -7.44 -8.14 10.78
C SER A 219 -6.89 -9.56 10.61
N GLU A 220 -7.78 -10.57 10.65
CA GLU A 220 -7.42 -11.97 10.35
C GLU A 220 -6.80 -12.11 8.95
N LYS A 221 -7.18 -11.25 8.00
CA LYS A 221 -6.53 -11.18 6.68
C LYS A 221 -5.04 -10.90 6.78
N ALA A 222 -4.60 -10.04 7.70
CA ALA A 222 -3.17 -9.74 7.87
C ALA A 222 -2.39 -10.96 8.38
N ILE A 223 -3.00 -11.77 9.25
CA ILE A 223 -2.42 -13.05 9.71
C ILE A 223 -2.26 -14.00 8.52
N SER A 224 -3.31 -14.18 7.71
CA SER A 224 -3.24 -15.03 6.51
C SER A 224 -2.19 -14.53 5.51
N ILE A 225 -2.02 -13.21 5.38
CA ILE A 225 -1.00 -12.60 4.53
C ILE A 225 0.40 -12.97 4.99
N GLY A 226 0.70 -12.78 6.28
CA GLY A 226 2.00 -13.16 6.81
C GLY A 226 2.26 -14.66 6.72
N GLN A 227 1.23 -15.48 6.94
CA GLN A 227 1.38 -16.94 6.85
C GLN A 227 1.82 -17.39 5.46
N TYR A 228 1.20 -16.87 4.39
CA TYR A 228 1.63 -17.27 3.04
C TYR A 228 2.99 -16.66 2.67
N PHE A 229 3.36 -15.48 3.19
CA PHE A 229 4.71 -14.92 3.00
C PHE A 229 5.79 -15.81 3.63
N VAL A 230 5.58 -16.24 4.87
CA VAL A 230 6.49 -17.20 5.55
C VAL A 230 6.54 -18.51 4.78
N ALA A 231 5.40 -19.03 4.33
CA ALA A 231 5.35 -20.27 3.55
C ALA A 231 6.05 -20.15 2.18
N SER A 232 6.14 -18.94 1.62
CA SER A 232 6.91 -18.62 0.40
C SER A 232 8.41 -18.39 0.67
N GLY A 233 8.90 -18.59 1.89
CA GLY A 233 10.31 -18.47 2.23
C GLY A 233 10.76 -17.10 2.72
N VAL A 234 9.84 -16.15 2.93
CA VAL A 234 10.19 -14.77 3.32
C VAL A 234 10.21 -14.62 4.84
N PHE A 235 11.32 -14.10 5.38
CA PHE A 235 11.39 -13.68 6.78
C PHE A 235 10.35 -12.60 7.06
N THR A 236 9.40 -12.86 7.97
CA THR A 236 8.23 -11.99 8.16
C THR A 236 8.05 -11.60 9.63
N VAL A 237 7.94 -10.29 9.90
CA VAL A 237 7.77 -9.71 11.23
C VAL A 237 6.35 -9.21 11.46
N PHE A 238 5.82 -9.44 12.66
CA PHE A 238 4.57 -8.86 13.15
C PHE A 238 4.86 -7.97 14.37
N GLY A 239 4.25 -6.78 14.41
CA GLY A 239 4.36 -5.83 15.52
C GLY A 239 3.25 -5.95 16.57
#